data_AF-U2HGH0-F1
#
_entry.id   AF-U2HGH0-F1
#
_cell.length_a   1.000
_cell.length_b   1.000
_cell.length_c   1.000
_cell.angle_alpha   90.00
_cell.angle_beta   90.00
_cell.angle_gamma   90.00
#
_symmetry.space_group_name_H-M   'P 1'
#
loop_
_entity.id
_entity.type
_entity.pdbx_description
1 polymer ?
#
loop_
_entity_poly.entity_id
_entity_poly.type
_entity_poly.pdbx_seq_one_letter_code
_entity_poly.pdbx_strand_id
1 'polypeptide(L)'
;MMGSTKAHYDGIVAFSQTDFTEDLKNTTIPVLVMYGDDDPIVPYADSGRLSAKLARSGTLKTYRGFPHGMPTSNADLLALIRG
;
A
#
# COMPACT_ATOMS: atom_id res chain seq x y z
N MET A 1 -0.83 19.88 -3.91
CA MET A 1 -1.41 19.32 -2.67
C MET A 1 -2.06 20.47 -1.92
N MET A 2 -3.27 20.31 -1.40
CA MET A 2 -3.90 21.30 -0.52
C MET A 2 -3.78 20.83 0.93
N GLY A 3 -3.20 21.64 1.80
CA GLY A 3 -2.95 21.30 3.20
C GLY A 3 -2.06 22.34 3.88
N SER A 4 -2.03 22.38 5.21
CA SER A 4 -1.11 23.25 5.94
C SER A 4 0.28 22.62 5.98
N THR A 5 1.33 23.46 6.00
CA THR A 5 2.72 22.99 6.14
C THR A 5 2.89 22.09 7.36
N LYS A 6 2.23 22.43 8.48
CA LYS A 6 2.26 21.62 9.70
C LYS A 6 1.66 20.23 9.49
N ALA A 7 0.51 20.13 8.83
CA ALA A 7 -0.10 18.83 8.56
C ALA A 7 0.78 17.95 7.65
N HIS A 8 1.45 18.55 6.66
CA HIS A 8 2.40 17.82 5.82
C HIS A 8 3.61 17.32 6.61
N TYR A 9 4.13 18.12 7.54
CA TYR A 9 5.25 17.75 8.39
C TYR A 9 4.86 16.63 9.38
N ASP A 10 3.78 16.83 10.13
CA ASP A 10 3.29 15.87 11.13
C ASP A 10 2.87 14.54 10.47
N GLY A 11 2.36 14.60 9.23
CA GLY A 11 1.98 13.42 8.45
C GLY A 11 3.13 12.46 8.18
N ILE A 12 4.38 12.95 8.08
CA ILE A 12 5.56 12.09 7.88
C ILE A 12 5.70 11.10 9.04
N VAL A 13 5.62 11.60 10.27
CA VAL A 13 5.71 10.75 11.46
C VAL A 13 4.54 9.78 11.51
N ALA A 14 3.33 10.27 11.22
CA ALA A 14 2.13 9.43 11.27
C ALA A 14 2.21 8.23 10.33
N PHE A 15 2.54 8.39 9.05
CA PHE A 15 2.58 7.24 8.13
C PHE A 15 3.83 6.36 8.29
N SER A 16 4.95 6.91 8.78
CA SER A 16 6.23 6.17 8.81
C SER A 16 6.50 5.45 10.14
N GLN A 17 5.82 5.84 11.22
CA GLN A 17 6.11 5.32 12.57
C GLN A 17 4.91 4.68 13.26
N THR A 18 3.69 4.79 12.72
CA THR A 18 2.56 4.03 13.24
C THR A 18 2.69 2.56 12.84
N ASP A 19 2.65 1.68 13.84
CA ASP A 19 2.66 0.23 13.63
C ASP A 19 1.22 -0.29 13.44
N PHE A 20 0.92 -0.77 12.24
CA PHE A 20 -0.39 -1.33 11.87
C PHE A 20 -0.45 -2.86 11.96
N THR A 21 0.52 -3.52 12.60
CA THR A 21 0.63 -4.98 12.62
C THR A 21 -0.62 -5.66 13.19
N GLU A 22 -1.11 -5.19 14.35
CA GLU A 22 -2.28 -5.79 14.99
C GLU A 22 -3.57 -5.46 14.24
N ASP A 23 -3.68 -4.28 13.62
CA ASP A 23 -4.82 -3.91 12.79
C ASP A 23 -4.98 -4.86 11.59
N LEU A 24 -3.87 -5.18 10.93
CA LEU A 24 -3.86 -6.13 9.81
C LEU A 24 -4.24 -7.56 10.26
N LYS A 25 -3.71 -8.02 11.39
CA LYS A 25 -4.06 -9.34 11.96
C LYS A 25 -5.52 -9.44 12.38
N ASN A 26 -6.12 -8.33 12.78
CA ASN A 26 -7.52 -8.26 13.20
C ASN A 26 -8.50 -8.06 12.05
N THR A 27 -8.02 -7.85 10.83
CA THR A 27 -8.88 -7.75 9.64
C THR A 27 -9.49 -9.11 9.30
N THR A 28 -10.82 -9.17 9.24
CA THR A 28 -11.61 -10.42 9.07
C THR A 28 -12.23 -10.59 7.69
N ILE A 29 -12.16 -9.56 6.84
CA ILE A 29 -12.68 -9.58 5.48
C ILE A 29 -11.56 -9.95 4.47
N PRO A 30 -11.90 -10.40 3.25
CA PRO A 30 -10.91 -10.55 2.19
C PRO A 30 -10.18 -9.24 1.90
N VAL A 31 -8.84 -9.29 1.79
CA VAL A 31 -8.00 -8.12 1.53
C VAL A 31 -7.19 -8.35 0.26
N LEU A 32 -7.28 -7.41 -0.68
CA LEU A 32 -6.36 -7.33 -1.81
C LEU A 32 -5.28 -6.29 -1.51
N VAL A 33 -4.02 -6.72 -1.54
CA VAL A 33 -2.86 -5.83 -1.52
C VAL A 33 -2.29 -5.74 -2.93
N MET A 34 -2.35 -4.55 -3.53
CA MET A 34 -1.76 -4.27 -4.84
C MET A 34 -0.49 -3.46 -4.67
N TYR A 35 0.60 -3.86 -5.34
CA TYR A 35 1.90 -3.21 -5.15
C TYR A 35 2.76 -3.21 -6.41
N GLY A 36 3.44 -2.09 -6.69
CA GLY A 36 4.47 -2.01 -7.71
C GLY A 36 5.84 -2.38 -7.14
N ASP A 37 6.59 -3.29 -7.74
CA ASP A 37 7.88 -3.72 -7.18
C ASP A 37 9.05 -2.73 -7.42
N ASP A 38 8.80 -1.65 -8.18
CA ASP A 38 9.72 -0.53 -8.40
C ASP A 38 9.19 0.76 -7.74
N ASP A 39 8.61 0.62 -6.54
CA ASP A 39 8.18 1.72 -5.68
C ASP A 39 9.37 2.24 -4.85
N PRO A 40 9.89 3.45 -5.14
CA PRO A 40 11.05 3.99 -4.43
C PRO A 40 10.67 4.69 -3.11
N ILE A 41 9.38 4.91 -2.84
CA ILE A 41 8.91 5.68 -1.67
C ILE A 41 8.60 4.74 -0.52
N VAL A 42 7.85 3.68 -0.81
CA VAL A 42 7.46 2.67 0.17
C VAL A 42 8.01 1.32 -0.33
N PRO A 43 9.13 0.81 0.23
CA PRO A 43 9.80 -0.36 -0.33
C PRO A 43 8.94 -1.62 -0.31
N TYR A 44 8.79 -2.28 -1.46
CA TYR A 44 7.95 -3.49 -1.63
C TYR A 44 8.22 -4.61 -0.60
N ALA A 45 9.50 -4.80 -0.26
CA ALA A 45 9.93 -5.87 0.64
C ALA A 45 9.41 -5.70 2.08
N ASP A 46 9.30 -4.45 2.53
CA ASP A 46 9.01 -4.08 3.92
C ASP A 46 7.59 -3.50 4.08
N SER A 47 6.75 -3.64 3.06
CA SER A 47 5.40 -3.09 3.03
C SER A 47 4.40 -4.11 2.46
N GLY A 48 3.97 -3.98 1.20
CA GLY A 48 2.88 -4.76 0.60
C GLY A 48 3.03 -6.27 0.77
N ARG A 49 4.26 -6.80 0.66
CA ARG A 49 4.53 -8.23 0.88
C ARG A 49 4.24 -8.67 2.32
N LEU A 50 4.58 -7.84 3.31
CA LEU A 50 4.31 -8.11 4.72
C LEU A 50 2.84 -7.91 5.05
N SER A 51 2.20 -6.86 4.52
CA SER A 51 0.78 -6.59 4.74
C SER A 51 -0.12 -7.74 4.27
N ALA A 52 0.15 -8.28 3.07
CA ALA A 52 -0.61 -9.41 2.55
C ALA A 52 -0.43 -10.69 3.39
N LYS A 53 0.74 -10.87 4.00
CA LYS A 53 1.01 -12.00 4.90
C LYS A 53 0.33 -11.85 6.26
N LEU A 54 0.23 -10.62 6.78
CA LEU A 54 -0.37 -10.33 8.08
C LEU A 54 -1.90 -10.35 8.03
N ALA A 55 -2.51 -9.87 6.94
CA ALA A 55 -3.95 -9.95 6.75
C ALA A 55 -4.40 -11.41 6.61
N ARG A 56 -5.33 -11.85 7.46
CA ARG A 56 -5.76 -13.27 7.55
C ARG A 56 -6.22 -13.87 6.21
N SER A 57 -6.85 -13.03 5.38
CA SER A 57 -7.32 -13.38 4.03
C SER A 57 -6.70 -12.45 2.99
N GLY A 58 -5.40 -12.20 3.10
CA GLY A 58 -4.63 -11.33 2.22
C GLY A 58 -4.24 -12.01 0.90
N THR A 59 -4.54 -11.34 -0.22
CA THR A 59 -4.04 -11.68 -1.55
C THR A 59 -3.09 -10.59 -2.02
N LEU A 60 -1.86 -10.95 -2.39
CA LEU A 60 -0.90 -10.02 -2.97
C LEU A 60 -0.95 -10.07 -4.50
N LYS A 61 -1.06 -8.90 -5.13
CA LYS A 61 -0.88 -8.72 -6.57
C LYS A 61 0.25 -7.73 -6.82
N THR A 62 1.37 -8.27 -7.29
CA THR A 62 2.57 -7.50 -7.61
C THR A 62 2.59 -7.11 -9.08
N TYR A 63 2.93 -5.86 -9.36
CA TYR A 63 3.08 -5.31 -10.70
C TYR A 63 4.55 -4.96 -10.94
N ARG A 64 5.18 -5.71 -11.85
CA ARG A 64 6.61 -5.60 -12.11
C ARG A 64 6.95 -4.30 -12.83
N GLY A 65 7.92 -3.55 -12.30
CA GLY A 65 8.40 -2.27 -12.83
C GLY A 65 7.44 -1.10 -12.60
N PHE A 66 6.41 -1.27 -11.76
CA PHE A 66 5.41 -0.23 -11.54
C PHE A 66 5.81 0.67 -10.36
N PRO A 67 5.61 2.00 -10.45
CA PRO A 67 6.03 2.94 -9.41
C PRO A 67 4.99 3.08 -8.29
N HIS A 68 5.33 3.82 -7.22
CA HIS A 68 4.41 4.20 -6.15
C HIS A 68 3.07 4.76 -6.67
N GLY A 69 3.17 5.65 -7.66
CA GLY A 69 2.03 6.32 -8.29
C GLY A 69 1.26 5.50 -9.32
N MET A 70 1.48 4.18 -9.40
CA MET A 70 0.85 3.31 -10.42
C MET A 70 -0.67 3.42 -10.54
N PRO A 71 -1.46 3.71 -9.47
CA PRO A 71 -2.90 3.91 -9.61
C PRO A 71 -3.27 5.02 -10.59
N THR A 72 -2.41 6.01 -10.76
CA THR A 72 -2.61 7.13 -11.69
C THR A 72 -1.84 6.93 -12.99
N SER A 73 -0.57 6.56 -12.92
CA SER A 73 0.29 6.47 -14.13
C SER A 73 0.02 5.24 -14.99
N ASN A 74 -0.61 4.21 -14.44
CA ASN A 74 -0.83 2.93 -15.10
C ASN A 74 -2.28 2.45 -14.96
N ALA A 75 -3.23 3.37 -14.73
CA ALA A 75 -4.63 3.07 -14.42
C ALA A 75 -5.28 2.04 -15.37
N ASP A 76 -5.06 2.18 -16.69
CA ASP A 76 -5.64 1.28 -17.70
C ASP A 76 -5.13 -0.16 -17.62
N LEU A 77 -3.93 -0.34 -17.04
CA LEU A 77 -3.27 -1.64 -16.87
C LEU A 77 -3.58 -2.28 -15.51
N LEU A 78 -4.20 -1.53 -14.59
CA LEU A 78 -4.64 -2.05 -13.32
C LEU A 78 -5.98 -2.73 -13.49
N ALA A 79 -5.94 -4.05 -13.63
CA ALA A 79 -7.13 -4.87 -13.44
C ALA A 79 -7.51 -4.87 -11.95
N LEU A 80 -8.25 -3.85 -11.53
CA LEU A 80 -9.16 -3.94 -10.40
C LEU A 80 -10.27 -4.92 -10.82
N ILE A 81 -10.54 -5.87 -9.93
CA ILE A 81 -11.46 -6.99 -10.13
C ILE A 81 -12.70 -6.53 -10.91
N ARG A 82 -12.81 -6.94 -12.17
CA ARG A 82 -14.13 -7.04 -12.82
C ARG A 82 -14.75 -8.29 -12.23
N GLY A 83 -15.83 -8.10 -11.49
CA GLY A 83 -16.64 -9.21 -10.96
C GLY A 83 -17.11 -10.14 -12.06
#